data_AF-A0ABD2PMV1-F1
#
_entry.id   AF-A0ABD2PMV1-F1
#
_cell.length_a   1.000
_cell.length_b   1.000
_cell.length_c   1.000
_cell.angle_alpha   90.00
_cell.angle_beta   90.00
_cell.angle_gamma   90.00
#
_symmetry.space_group_name_H-M   'P 1'
#
loop_
_entity.id
_entity.type
_entity.pdbx_description
1 polymer ?
#
loop_
_entity_poly.entity_id
_entity_poly.type
_entity_poly.pdbx_seq_one_letter_code
_entity_poly.pdbx_strand_id
1 'polypeptide(L)'
;MLFANSCLMCVMLCLSSLWHMVQSLANPQRDFEACGNSRQSLICDPHNYLTDELRKVIDYKLANLLFKTHCFCRSACATTLLSRLVIGVAVMEERELPQYESNDLDQRMALFADATLRNWTLGACGTNDALILALVSTQSLDTRISFRPNTMVARTLDPHCLDMLNKQHSHAPNHIVEMIDLVE
;
A
#
# COMPACT_ATOMS: atom_id res chain seq x y z
N MET A 1 -21.46 40.75 29.73
CA MET A 1 -21.85 39.45 29.14
C MET A 1 -21.10 39.28 27.83
N LEU A 2 -19.91 38.68 27.83
CA LEU A 2 -19.09 38.46 26.61
C LEU A 2 -18.03 37.39 26.93
N PHE A 3 -18.42 36.14 27.22
CA PHE A 3 -17.47 35.03 27.44
C PHE A 3 -17.97 33.66 26.92
N ALA A 4 -18.99 33.62 26.06
CA ALA A 4 -19.56 32.36 25.57
C ALA A 4 -19.11 31.95 24.15
N ASN A 5 -18.47 32.84 23.38
CA ASN A 5 -18.21 32.58 21.95
C ASN A 5 -16.82 32.01 21.63
N SER A 6 -15.88 32.00 22.58
CA SER A 6 -14.51 31.53 22.31
C SER A 6 -14.34 30.01 22.40
N CYS A 7 -15.27 29.30 23.05
CA CYS A 7 -15.18 27.85 23.23
C CYS A 7 -15.70 27.06 22.01
N LEU A 8 -16.76 27.56 21.36
CA LEU A 8 -17.34 26.91 20.18
C LEU A 8 -16.39 26.92 18.96
N MET A 9 -15.58 27.98 18.78
CA MET A 9 -14.59 28.00 17.71
C MET A 9 -13.42 27.03 17.93
N CYS A 10 -12.98 26.81 19.17
CA CYS A 10 -11.95 25.81 19.46
C CYS A 10 -12.43 24.37 19.18
N VAL A 11 -13.67 24.05 19.51
CA VAL A 11 -14.23 22.71 19.24
C VAL A 11 -14.40 22.47 17.74
N MET A 12 -14.82 23.48 16.98
CA MET A 12 -14.92 23.40 15.51
C MET A 12 -13.54 23.33 14.81
N LEU A 13 -12.51 23.98 15.35
CA LEU A 13 -11.14 23.90 14.83
C LEU A 13 -10.43 22.58 15.20
N CYS A 14 -10.73 21.99 16.36
CA CYS A 14 -10.25 20.65 16.72
C CYS A 14 -10.93 19.54 15.89
N LEU A 15 -12.20 19.71 15.49
CA LEU A 15 -12.93 18.70 14.70
C LEU A 15 -12.54 18.68 13.21
N SER A 16 -11.88 19.72 12.70
CA SER A 16 -11.47 19.81 11.29
C SER A 16 -10.05 19.30 10.99
N SER A 17 -9.32 18.85 12.02
CA SER A 17 -7.91 18.44 11.91
C SER A 17 -7.61 17.04 12.47
N LEU A 18 -8.64 16.22 12.74
CA LEU A 18 -8.48 14.80 13.06
C LEU A 18 -8.19 13.93 11.80
N TRP A 19 -7.24 14.37 10.96
CA TRP A 19 -6.59 13.44 10.04
C TRP A 19 -5.58 12.67 10.88
N HIS A 20 -5.93 11.47 11.32
CA HIS A 20 -4.97 10.59 11.99
C HIS A 20 -3.87 10.28 10.98
N MET A 21 -2.68 10.81 11.20
CA MET A 21 -1.51 10.45 10.42
C MET A 21 -1.23 8.97 10.64
N VAL A 22 -1.48 8.15 9.61
CA VAL A 22 -1.29 6.70 9.68
C VAL A 22 0.19 6.42 9.44
N GLN A 23 0.92 5.87 10.41
CA GLN A 23 2.33 5.52 10.22
C GLN A 23 2.54 4.26 9.38
N SER A 24 1.53 3.38 9.33
CA SER A 24 1.45 2.18 8.50
C SER A 24 -0.01 1.70 8.44
N LEU A 25 -0.42 1.06 7.34
CA LEU A 25 -1.75 0.45 7.26
C LEU A 25 -1.87 -0.84 8.10
N ALA A 26 -3.11 -1.15 8.49
CA ALA A 26 -3.46 -2.44 9.10
C ALA A 26 -3.03 -3.60 8.19
N ASN A 27 -2.68 -4.74 8.80
CA ASN A 27 -2.23 -5.91 8.05
C ASN A 27 -3.45 -6.67 7.50
N PRO A 28 -3.67 -6.76 6.18
CA PRO A 28 -4.90 -7.31 5.61
C PRO A 28 -5.06 -8.83 5.79
N GLN A 29 -4.03 -9.53 6.30
CA GLN A 29 -4.10 -10.93 6.71
C GLN A 29 -4.47 -11.10 8.20
N ARG A 30 -4.20 -10.12 9.05
CA ARG A 30 -4.40 -10.20 10.51
C ARG A 30 -5.55 -9.34 11.01
N ASP A 31 -5.75 -8.18 10.42
CA ASP A 31 -6.78 -7.20 10.74
C ASP A 31 -7.46 -6.75 9.44
N PHE A 32 -8.15 -7.71 8.81
CA PHE A 32 -8.75 -7.52 7.50
C PHE A 32 -9.95 -6.55 7.54
N GLU A 33 -10.64 -6.46 8.68
CA GLU A 33 -11.77 -5.54 8.87
C GLU A 33 -11.31 -4.08 8.86
N ALA A 34 -10.20 -3.74 9.53
CA ALA A 34 -9.61 -2.40 9.48
C ALA A 34 -9.11 -2.01 8.08
N CYS A 35 -8.90 -2.99 7.20
CA CYS A 35 -8.54 -2.82 5.79
C CYS A 35 -9.75 -2.71 4.85
N GLY A 36 -10.97 -2.67 5.38
CA GLY A 36 -12.20 -2.60 4.60
C GLY A 36 -12.59 -3.93 3.95
N ASN A 37 -12.06 -5.07 4.42
CA ASN A 37 -12.39 -6.38 3.88
C ASN A 37 -13.30 -7.17 4.83
N SER A 38 -14.10 -8.07 4.27
CA SER A 38 -14.92 -9.04 5.02
C SER A 38 -14.18 -10.34 5.35
N ARG A 39 -12.96 -10.52 4.80
CA ARG A 39 -12.11 -11.71 4.97
C ARG A 39 -10.66 -11.35 4.70
N GLN A 40 -9.74 -12.26 5.06
CA GLN A 40 -8.31 -12.13 4.75
C GLN A 40 -8.08 -11.91 3.25
N SER A 41 -7.24 -10.93 2.91
CA SER A 41 -6.86 -10.55 1.54
C SER A 41 -5.42 -10.00 1.54
N LEU A 42 -4.85 -9.77 0.37
CA LEU A 42 -3.59 -9.05 0.19
C LEU A 42 -3.81 -7.55 -0.06
N ILE A 43 -5.06 -7.10 -0.09
CA ILE A 43 -5.46 -5.72 -0.34
C ILE A 43 -5.83 -5.05 0.98
N CYS A 44 -5.32 -3.85 1.24
CA CYS A 44 -5.79 -2.97 2.29
C CYS A 44 -6.27 -1.65 1.69
N ASP A 45 -7.57 -1.39 1.80
CA ASP A 45 -8.23 -0.18 1.30
C ASP A 45 -9.34 0.20 2.31
N PRO A 46 -8.96 0.85 3.42
CA PRO A 46 -9.87 1.16 4.54
C PRO A 46 -11.05 2.08 4.16
N HIS A 47 -10.87 2.90 3.12
CA HIS A 47 -11.83 3.91 2.70
C HIS A 47 -12.64 3.51 1.45
N ASN A 48 -12.46 2.28 0.95
CA ASN A 48 -13.18 1.74 -0.19
C ASN A 48 -13.01 2.56 -1.48
N TYR A 49 -11.79 2.98 -1.78
CA TYR A 49 -11.44 3.60 -3.06
C TYR A 49 -11.59 2.62 -4.24
N LEU A 50 -11.43 1.31 -3.99
CA LEU A 50 -11.61 0.24 -4.96
C LEU A 50 -13.04 -0.28 -4.93
N THR A 51 -13.67 -0.40 -6.10
CA THR A 51 -14.95 -1.09 -6.24
C THR A 51 -14.83 -2.58 -5.95
N ASP A 52 -15.93 -3.23 -5.58
CA ASP A 52 -15.97 -4.67 -5.34
C ASP A 52 -15.52 -5.49 -6.55
N GLU A 53 -15.86 -5.05 -7.77
CA GLU A 53 -15.41 -5.69 -9.01
C GLU A 53 -13.89 -5.58 -9.16
N LEU A 54 -13.31 -4.40 -8.95
CA LEU A 54 -11.88 -4.17 -9.09
C LEU A 54 -11.10 -4.94 -8.02
N ARG A 55 -11.60 -4.99 -6.77
CA ARG A 55 -11.02 -5.80 -5.69
C ARG A 55 -10.94 -7.27 -6.07
N LYS A 56 -12.03 -7.84 -6.63
CA LYS A 56 -12.05 -9.24 -7.07
C LYS A 56 -11.01 -9.52 -8.18
N VAL A 57 -10.84 -8.58 -9.12
CA VAL A 57 -9.84 -8.70 -10.18
C VAL A 57 -8.42 -8.66 -9.61
N ILE A 58 -8.14 -7.72 -8.71
CA ILE A 58 -6.83 -7.60 -8.04
C ILE A 58 -6.54 -8.85 -7.22
N ASP A 59 -7.47 -9.29 -6.37
CA ASP A 59 -7.32 -10.51 -5.55
C ASP A 59 -7.00 -11.74 -6.42
N TYR A 60 -7.72 -11.90 -7.54
CA TYR A 60 -7.49 -13.00 -8.47
C TYR A 60 -6.09 -12.96 -9.08
N LYS A 61 -5.62 -11.78 -9.51
CA LYS A 61 -4.29 -11.64 -10.11
C LYS A 61 -3.19 -11.83 -9.07
N LEU A 62 -3.33 -11.27 -7.87
CA LEU A 62 -2.37 -11.48 -6.77
C LEU A 62 -2.28 -12.96 -6.39
N ALA A 63 -3.42 -13.66 -6.31
CA ALA A 63 -3.43 -15.10 -6.05
C ALA A 63 -2.72 -15.89 -7.15
N ASN A 64 -2.92 -15.53 -8.42
CA ASN A 64 -2.23 -16.16 -9.55
C ASN A 64 -0.71 -15.91 -9.54
N LEU A 65 -0.26 -14.71 -9.15
CA LEU A 65 1.16 -14.39 -9.06
C LEU A 65 1.91 -15.29 -8.08
N LEU A 66 1.27 -15.72 -6.98
CA LEU A 66 1.88 -16.65 -6.02
C LEU A 66 2.33 -17.97 -6.68
N PHE A 67 1.71 -18.38 -7.78
CA PHE A 67 2.10 -19.60 -8.51
C PHE A 67 3.21 -19.35 -9.53
N LYS A 68 3.45 -18.10 -9.92
CA LYS A 68 4.39 -17.72 -10.99
C LYS A 68 5.70 -17.17 -10.45
N THR A 69 5.68 -16.48 -9.32
CA THR A 69 6.85 -15.75 -8.82
C THR A 69 7.90 -16.67 -8.20
N HIS A 70 9.14 -16.21 -8.16
CA HIS A 70 10.23 -16.90 -7.47
C HIS A 70 10.25 -16.59 -5.97
N CYS A 71 10.94 -17.44 -5.22
CA CYS A 71 11.33 -17.12 -3.86
C CYS A 71 12.73 -16.51 -3.86
N PHE A 72 12.91 -15.38 -3.18
CA PHE A 72 14.19 -14.68 -3.09
C PHE A 72 14.92 -14.90 -1.74
N CYS A 73 14.41 -15.75 -0.85
CA CYS A 73 15.08 -16.06 0.41
C CYS A 73 16.44 -16.74 0.15
N ARG A 74 17.42 -16.48 1.04
CA ARG A 74 18.78 -17.09 0.94
C ARG A 74 18.79 -18.59 1.20
N SER A 75 17.88 -19.08 2.05
CA SER A 75 17.70 -20.51 2.30
C SER A 75 16.66 -21.10 1.36
N ALA A 76 16.72 -22.41 1.12
CA ALA A 76 15.70 -23.11 0.35
C ALA A 76 14.31 -22.81 0.92
N CYS A 77 13.48 -22.24 0.07
CA CYS A 77 12.10 -21.91 0.40
C CYS A 77 11.32 -23.22 0.50
N ALA A 78 10.43 -23.33 1.50
CA ALA A 78 9.53 -24.46 1.52
C ALA A 78 8.74 -24.48 0.20
N THR A 79 8.31 -25.65 -0.26
CA THR A 79 7.52 -25.78 -1.50
C THR A 79 6.08 -25.23 -1.36
N THR A 80 5.81 -24.43 -0.33
CA THR A 80 4.51 -23.84 -0.05
C THR A 80 4.34 -22.52 -0.82
N LEU A 81 3.09 -22.19 -1.15
CA LEU A 81 2.74 -20.97 -1.90
C LEU A 81 3.15 -19.68 -1.17
N LEU A 82 3.14 -19.68 0.16
CA LEU A 82 3.60 -18.55 0.98
C LEU A 82 5.12 -18.33 0.95
N SER A 83 5.85 -19.28 0.35
CA SER A 83 7.29 -19.13 0.15
C SER A 83 7.63 -18.41 -1.15
N ARG A 84 6.64 -17.99 -1.94
CA ARG A 84 6.81 -17.24 -3.19
C ARG A 84 6.81 -15.75 -2.91
N LEU A 85 7.14 -14.90 -3.90
CA LEU A 85 7.02 -13.45 -3.71
C LEU A 85 5.55 -13.12 -3.47
N VAL A 86 5.26 -12.51 -2.32
CA VAL A 86 3.91 -12.07 -1.97
C VAL A 86 3.80 -10.57 -2.22
N ILE A 87 2.82 -10.16 -3.02
CA ILE A 87 2.57 -8.74 -3.31
C ILE A 87 1.32 -8.31 -2.56
N GLY A 88 1.49 -7.34 -1.66
CA GLY A 88 0.38 -6.64 -1.03
C GLY A 88 -0.03 -5.41 -1.83
N VAL A 89 -1.28 -4.98 -1.70
CA VAL A 89 -1.80 -3.73 -2.26
C VAL A 89 -2.30 -2.85 -1.13
N ALA A 90 -1.81 -1.62 -1.05
CA ALA A 90 -2.25 -0.61 -0.11
C ALA A 90 -2.88 0.55 -0.88
N VAL A 91 -4.09 0.96 -0.50
CA VAL A 91 -4.78 2.13 -1.05
C VAL A 91 -5.17 3.06 0.08
N MET A 92 -4.81 4.33 -0.05
CA MET A 92 -5.09 5.35 0.96
C MET A 92 -5.13 6.75 0.33
N GLU A 93 -5.55 7.75 1.09
CA GLU A 93 -5.52 9.12 0.60
C GLU A 93 -4.11 9.73 0.69
N GLU A 94 -3.73 10.56 -0.29
CA GLU A 94 -2.43 11.25 -0.27
C GLU A 94 -2.26 12.13 0.99
N ARG A 95 -3.35 12.74 1.49
CA ARG A 95 -3.31 13.58 2.71
C ARG A 95 -3.06 12.79 3.99
N GLU A 96 -3.32 11.49 3.99
CA GLU A 96 -3.09 10.60 5.13
C GLU A 96 -1.64 10.13 5.21
N LEU A 97 -0.90 10.28 4.10
CA LEU A 97 0.52 9.94 4.05
C LEU A 97 1.29 10.80 5.05
N PRO A 98 2.09 10.20 5.96
CA PRO A 98 2.87 10.96 6.91
C PRO A 98 3.72 12.04 6.26
N GLN A 99 3.69 13.22 6.88
CA GLN A 99 4.58 14.32 6.59
C GLN A 99 5.88 14.03 7.34
N TYR A 100 6.68 13.10 6.80
CA TYR A 100 8.04 12.86 7.30
C TYR A 100 8.89 14.12 7.15
N GLU A 101 10.16 14.09 7.60
CA GLU A 101 11.09 15.22 7.47
C GLU A 101 11.38 15.65 6.02
N SER A 102 10.90 14.90 5.02
CA SER A 102 11.07 15.21 3.60
C SER A 102 9.81 15.80 2.99
N ASN A 103 9.99 16.83 2.16
CA ASN A 103 8.93 17.38 1.30
C ASN A 103 8.78 16.60 -0.02
N ASP A 104 9.67 15.65 -0.30
CA ASP A 104 9.60 14.81 -1.49
C ASP A 104 8.57 13.70 -1.30
N LEU A 105 7.53 13.71 -2.15
CA LEU A 105 6.45 12.73 -2.10
C LEU A 105 6.94 11.30 -2.33
N ASP A 106 7.89 11.09 -3.25
CA ASP A 106 8.38 9.75 -3.57
C ASP A 106 9.14 9.16 -2.39
N GLN A 107 9.93 9.99 -1.70
CA GLN A 107 10.62 9.62 -0.47
C GLN A 107 9.63 9.32 0.66
N ARG A 108 8.58 10.13 0.82
CA ARG A 108 7.53 9.88 1.82
C ARG A 108 6.79 8.57 1.54
N MET A 109 6.45 8.30 0.28
CA MET A 109 5.85 7.03 -0.16
C MET A 109 6.76 5.84 0.15
N ALA A 110 8.07 5.98 -0.10
CA ALA A 110 9.05 4.92 0.19
C ALA A 110 9.13 4.63 1.70
N LEU A 111 9.25 5.66 2.54
CA LEU A 111 9.30 5.51 3.99
C LEU A 111 8.03 4.86 4.56
N PHE A 112 6.87 5.26 4.04
CA PHE A 112 5.58 4.68 4.42
C PHE A 112 5.44 3.22 3.97
N ALA A 113 5.84 2.90 2.74
CA ALA A 113 5.80 1.54 2.22
C ALA A 113 6.72 0.62 3.03
N ASP A 114 7.91 1.09 3.40
CA ASP A 114 8.85 0.36 4.26
C ASP A 114 8.25 0.09 5.66
N ALA A 115 7.59 1.07 6.26
CA ALA A 115 6.89 0.90 7.54
C ALA A 115 5.74 -0.12 7.42
N THR A 116 4.98 -0.03 6.33
CA THR A 116 3.87 -0.94 6.04
C THR A 116 4.34 -2.37 5.81
N LEU A 117 5.38 -2.59 5.01
CA LEU A 117 5.96 -3.91 4.77
C LEU A 117 6.50 -4.55 6.05
N ARG A 118 7.16 -3.77 6.93
CA ARG A 118 7.61 -4.25 8.25
C ARG A 118 6.45 -4.65 9.17
N ASN A 119 5.30 -3.98 9.05
CA ASN A 119 4.10 -4.33 9.81
C ASN A 119 3.39 -5.56 9.22
N TRP A 120 3.38 -5.68 7.90
CA TRP A 120 2.62 -6.70 7.20
C TRP A 120 3.34 -8.05 7.19
N THR A 121 4.63 -8.06 6.86
CA THR A 121 5.49 -9.25 6.85
C THR A 121 4.78 -10.42 6.13
N LEU A 122 4.35 -10.17 4.89
CA LEU A 122 3.48 -11.08 4.12
C LEU A 122 4.26 -12.28 3.57
N GLY A 123 5.51 -12.03 3.17
CA GLY A 123 6.35 -13.02 2.51
C GLY A 123 7.13 -13.91 3.47
N ALA A 124 7.59 -15.05 2.97
CA ALA A 124 8.56 -15.89 3.68
C ALA A 124 9.85 -15.14 4.04
N CYS A 125 10.60 -15.70 4.98
CA CYS A 125 11.81 -15.12 5.57
C CYS A 125 11.65 -13.65 6.04
N GLY A 126 10.41 -13.23 6.29
CA GLY A 126 10.03 -11.89 6.75
C GLY A 126 10.30 -10.75 5.76
N THR A 127 10.74 -11.06 4.55
CA THR A 127 11.19 -10.04 3.57
C THR A 127 10.97 -10.44 2.11
N ASN A 128 10.35 -11.59 1.83
CA ASN A 128 10.04 -12.02 0.46
C ASN A 128 8.71 -11.44 -0.04
N ASP A 129 8.55 -10.14 0.12
CA ASP A 129 7.34 -9.40 -0.20
C ASP A 129 7.60 -8.06 -0.88
N ALA A 130 6.55 -7.54 -1.51
CA ALA A 130 6.51 -6.22 -2.10
C ALA A 130 5.14 -5.57 -1.87
N LEU A 131 5.10 -4.25 -1.96
CA LEU A 131 3.89 -3.46 -1.81
C LEU A 131 3.62 -2.66 -3.09
N ILE A 132 2.41 -2.77 -3.61
CA ILE A 132 1.87 -1.76 -4.51
C ILE A 132 1.15 -0.72 -3.64
N LEU A 133 1.67 0.49 -3.60
CA LEU A 133 1.08 1.61 -2.86
C LEU A 133 0.37 2.55 -3.84
N ALA A 134 -0.95 2.71 -3.68
CA ALA A 134 -1.78 3.64 -4.42
C ALA A 134 -2.22 4.79 -3.50
N LEU A 135 -1.81 6.02 -3.83
CA LEU A 135 -2.26 7.23 -3.16
C LEU A 135 -3.31 7.93 -4.02
N VAL A 136 -4.51 8.05 -3.48
CA VAL A 136 -5.62 8.74 -4.12
C VAL A 136 -5.62 10.20 -3.69
N SER A 137 -5.60 11.12 -4.65
CA SER A 137 -5.79 12.55 -4.42
C SER A 137 -7.25 12.93 -4.64
N THR A 138 -7.98 13.25 -3.57
CA THR A 138 -9.37 13.72 -3.71
C THR A 138 -9.47 15.13 -4.30
N GLN A 139 -8.37 15.89 -4.31
CA GLN A 139 -8.33 17.25 -4.87
C GLN A 139 -8.13 17.25 -6.38
N SER A 140 -7.21 16.42 -6.89
CA SER A 140 -6.88 16.36 -8.31
C SER A 140 -7.54 15.20 -9.04
N LEU A 141 -8.22 14.30 -8.31
CA LEU A 141 -8.78 13.04 -8.82
C LEU A 141 -7.72 12.12 -9.46
N ASP A 142 -6.43 12.33 -9.15
CA ASP A 142 -5.33 11.49 -9.62
C ASP A 142 -5.02 10.37 -8.63
N THR A 143 -4.42 9.29 -9.14
CA THR A 143 -3.93 8.19 -8.30
C THR A 143 -2.45 7.93 -8.59
N ARG A 144 -1.59 8.25 -7.63
CA ARG A 144 -0.16 7.92 -7.74
C ARG A 144 0.04 6.48 -7.29
N ILE A 145 0.68 5.66 -8.12
CA ILE A 145 0.93 4.27 -7.79
C ILE A 145 2.42 4.01 -7.81
N SER A 146 2.90 3.18 -6.89
CA SER A 146 4.30 2.79 -6.85
C SER A 146 4.48 1.35 -6.40
N PHE A 147 5.40 0.65 -7.07
CA PHE A 147 5.88 -0.66 -6.64
C PHE A 147 7.07 -0.51 -5.68
N ARG A 148 6.92 -1.02 -4.47
CA ARG A 148 7.88 -0.91 -3.37
C ARG A 148 8.25 -2.31 -2.88
N PRO A 149 9.29 -2.94 -3.45
CA PRO A 149 9.77 -4.23 -2.97
C PRO A 149 10.54 -4.07 -1.65
N ASN A 150 10.46 -5.07 -0.79
CA ASN A 150 11.34 -5.14 0.38
C ASN A 150 12.82 -5.20 -0.05
N THR A 151 13.75 -4.79 0.82
CA THR A 151 15.18 -4.64 0.50
C THR A 151 15.80 -5.89 -0.13
N MET A 152 15.39 -7.09 0.30
CA MET A 152 15.90 -8.35 -0.27
C MET A 152 15.47 -8.52 -1.73
N VAL A 153 14.18 -8.32 -2.01
CA VAL A 153 13.61 -8.39 -3.35
C VAL A 153 14.21 -7.31 -4.23
N ALA A 154 14.30 -6.07 -3.72
CA ALA A 154 14.88 -4.92 -4.42
C ALA A 154 16.32 -5.15 -4.89
N ARG A 155 17.14 -5.83 -4.08
CA ARG A 155 18.53 -6.18 -4.42
C ARG A 155 18.66 -7.29 -5.45
N THR A 156 17.60 -8.09 -5.62
CA THR A 156 17.61 -9.24 -6.51
C THR A 156 16.97 -8.92 -7.86
N LEU A 157 16.03 -7.98 -7.88
CA LEU A 157 15.43 -7.46 -9.11
C LEU A 157 16.46 -6.68 -9.93
N ASP A 158 16.34 -6.78 -11.25
CA ASP A 158 17.11 -5.97 -12.17
C ASP A 158 16.79 -4.48 -11.97
N PRO A 159 17.79 -3.59 -11.83
CA PRO A 159 17.56 -2.16 -11.60
C PRO A 159 16.74 -1.46 -12.70
N HIS A 160 16.86 -1.92 -13.96
CA HIS A 160 16.08 -1.39 -15.06
C HIS A 160 14.61 -1.82 -14.96
N CYS A 161 14.35 -3.06 -14.54
CA CYS A 161 13.00 -3.54 -14.23
C CYS A 161 12.35 -2.71 -13.11
N LEU A 162 13.10 -2.44 -12.02
CA LEU A 162 12.60 -1.64 -10.90
C LEU A 162 12.32 -0.18 -11.32
N ASP A 163 13.14 0.38 -12.19
CA ASP A 163 12.95 1.73 -12.76
C ASP A 163 11.69 1.79 -13.66
N MET A 164 11.46 0.76 -14.49
CA MET A 164 10.23 0.65 -15.29
C MET A 164 8.97 0.58 -14.44
N LEU A 165 8.98 -0.21 -13.35
CA LEU A 165 7.85 -0.34 -12.43
C LEU A 165 7.59 0.97 -11.66
N ASN A 166 8.63 1.76 -11.37
CA ASN A 166 8.51 3.01 -10.65
C ASN A 166 8.13 4.22 -11.51
N LYS A 167 8.28 4.14 -12.84
CA LYS A 167 7.93 5.22 -13.78
C LYS A 167 6.44 5.31 -14.13
N GLN A 168 5.60 4.45 -13.57
CA GLN A 168 4.16 4.47 -13.82
C GLN A 168 3.46 5.53 -12.96
N HIS A 169 3.27 6.72 -13.52
CA HIS A 169 2.30 7.69 -13.01
C HIS A 169 0.98 7.52 -13.77
N SER A 170 -0.13 7.47 -13.05
CA SER A 170 -1.44 7.27 -13.65
C SER A 170 -2.51 8.22 -13.11
N HIS A 171 -3.55 8.42 -13.91
CA HIS A 171 -4.76 9.16 -13.58
C HIS A 171 -5.91 8.26 -13.07
N ALA A 172 -5.74 6.93 -12.91
CA ALA A 172 -6.83 6.05 -12.47
C ALA A 172 -6.42 4.84 -11.60
N PRO A 173 -7.26 4.40 -10.63
CA PRO A 173 -7.02 3.23 -9.78
C PRO A 173 -6.88 1.90 -10.55
N ASN A 174 -7.42 1.83 -11.78
CA ASN A 174 -7.34 0.64 -12.64
C ASN A 174 -5.89 0.27 -12.98
N HIS A 175 -4.94 1.18 -12.84
CA HIS A 175 -3.53 0.93 -13.11
C HIS A 175 -2.83 0.07 -12.05
N ILE A 176 -3.48 -0.19 -10.91
CA ILE A 176 -3.02 -1.26 -9.99
C ILE A 176 -2.98 -2.60 -10.76
N VAL A 177 -3.99 -2.86 -11.60
CA VAL A 177 -4.05 -4.09 -12.41
C VAL A 177 -2.92 -4.13 -13.44
N GLU A 178 -2.67 -3.01 -14.13
CA GLU A 178 -1.58 -2.92 -15.10
C GLU A 178 -0.22 -3.16 -14.45
N MET A 179 0.00 -2.61 -13.25
CA MET A 179 1.26 -2.83 -12.54
C MET A 179 1.41 -4.28 -12.05
N ILE A 180 0.32 -4.94 -11.67
CA ILE A 180 0.34 -6.37 -11.36
C ILE A 180 0.72 -7.18 -12.62
N ASP A 181 0.19 -6.80 -13.79
CA ASP A 181 0.50 -7.46 -15.06
C ASP A 181 1.94 -7.25 -15.54
N LEU A 182 2.59 -6.15 -15.14
CA LEU A 182 4.02 -5.93 -15.40
C LEU A 182 4.94 -6.77 -14.51
N VAL A 183 4.46 -7.25 -13.37
CA VAL A 183 5.23 -8.10 -12.44
C VAL A 183 5.10 -9.58 -12.79
N GLU A 184 4.07 -9.97 -13.55
CA GLU A 184 3.90 -11.32 -14.11
C GLU A 184 5.00 -11.67 -15.13
#